data_AF-A0A661CUT0-F1
#
_entry.id   AF-A0A661CUT0-F1
#
_cell.length_a   1.000
_cell.length_b   1.000
_cell.length_c   1.000
_cell.angle_alpha   90.00
_cell.angle_beta   90.00
_cell.angle_gamma   90.00
#
_symmetry.space_group_name_H-M   'P 1'
#
loop_
_entity.id
_entity.type
_entity.pdbx_description
1 polymer ?
#
loop_
_entity_poly.entity_id
_entity_poly.type
_entity_poly.pdbx_seq_one_letter_code
_entity_poly.pdbx_strand_id
1 'polypeptide(L)'
;MTELYYLQDSRTIVGNDLMWWAKNGHGYTSDVSRAEIYSKEDAVRQNQSRETDVPWPKDYIDSKTRPVVDCQVIDIEIALQDRGIVLAEPPKPIKEIFNCMGCGQFLSEVDYYQGCPNCDMDHRP
;
A
#
# COMPACT_ATOMS: atom_id res chain seq x y z
N MET A 1 16.81 -32.30 -14.96
CA MET A 1 16.58 -30.86 -14.72
C MET A 1 16.73 -30.65 -13.23
N THR A 2 17.51 -29.65 -12.83
CA THR A 2 17.66 -29.31 -11.40
C THR A 2 16.37 -28.63 -10.94
N GLU A 3 15.72 -29.15 -9.90
CA GLU A 3 14.51 -28.53 -9.34
C GLU A 3 14.91 -27.24 -8.60
N LEU A 4 14.45 -26.10 -9.11
CA LEU A 4 14.74 -24.78 -8.55
C LEU A 4 13.54 -24.27 -7.76
N TYR A 5 13.81 -23.45 -6.74
CA TYR A 5 12.80 -22.95 -5.82
C TYR A 5 12.96 -21.46 -5.54
N TYR A 6 11.83 -20.79 -5.34
CA TYR A 6 11.76 -19.51 -4.64
C TYR A 6 11.39 -19.75 -3.18
N LEU A 7 11.86 -18.89 -2.28
CA LEU A 7 11.45 -18.89 -0.88
C LEU A 7 10.54 -17.70 -0.60
N GLN A 8 9.32 -18.00 -0.19
CA GLN A 8 8.35 -17.01 0.28
C GLN A 8 8.59 -16.73 1.77
N ASP A 9 8.56 -15.47 2.19
CA ASP A 9 8.33 -15.11 3.59
C ASP A 9 6.81 -14.98 3.84
N SER A 10 6.23 -15.95 4.55
CA SER A 10 4.78 -16.05 4.75
C SER A 10 4.22 -15.07 5.79
N ARG A 11 5.08 -14.31 6.49
CA ARG A 11 4.65 -13.38 7.55
C ARG A 11 3.94 -12.15 7.02
N THR A 12 4.17 -11.77 5.75
CA THR A 12 3.59 -10.58 5.13
C THR A 12 3.27 -10.81 3.67
N ILE A 13 2.28 -10.08 3.17
CA ILE A 13 1.90 -10.00 1.75
C ILE A 13 1.65 -8.53 1.41
N VAL A 14 1.89 -8.14 0.16
CA VAL A 14 1.61 -6.78 -0.34
C VAL A 14 0.42 -6.86 -1.27
N GLY A 15 -0.76 -6.51 -0.75
CA GLY A 15 -2.02 -6.71 -1.46
C GLY A 15 -2.27 -8.20 -1.75
N ASN A 16 -2.17 -8.57 -3.03
CA ASN A 16 -2.34 -9.96 -3.49
C ASN A 16 -1.02 -10.66 -3.81
N ASP A 17 0.12 -9.99 -3.64
CA ASP A 17 1.42 -10.49 -4.07
C ASP A 17 2.22 -11.05 -2.88
N LEU A 18 2.83 -12.22 -3.10
CA LEU A 18 3.66 -12.90 -2.12
C LEU A 18 5.01 -12.19 -1.98
N MET A 19 5.61 -12.28 -0.80
CA MET A 19 6.94 -11.74 -0.52
C MET A 19 8.00 -12.83 -0.66
N TRP A 20 9.03 -12.56 -1.45
CA TRP A 20 10.13 -13.46 -1.76
C TRP A 20 11.43 -12.98 -1.13
N TRP A 21 12.32 -13.90 -0.77
CA TRP A 21 13.71 -13.55 -0.45
C TRP A 21 14.39 -12.92 -1.66
N ALA A 22 14.90 -11.71 -1.50
CA ALA A 22 15.58 -10.99 -2.57
C ALA A 22 17.03 -11.48 -2.74
N LYS A 23 17.54 -11.39 -3.98
CA LYS A 23 18.92 -11.74 -4.31
C LYS A 23 19.93 -11.02 -3.42
N ASN A 24 21.04 -11.68 -3.12
CA ASN A 24 22.17 -11.13 -2.34
C ASN A 24 21.80 -10.66 -0.92
N GLY A 25 20.72 -11.19 -0.33
CA GLY A 25 20.31 -10.83 1.02
C GLY A 25 19.72 -9.42 1.16
N HIS A 26 19.22 -8.83 0.08
CA HIS A 26 18.60 -7.49 0.07
C HIS A 26 17.16 -7.46 0.65
N GLY A 27 16.88 -8.30 1.66
CA GLY A 27 15.57 -8.37 2.31
C GLY A 27 14.52 -9.11 1.48
N TYR A 28 13.32 -8.53 1.39
CA TYR A 28 12.15 -9.15 0.76
C TYR A 28 11.65 -8.34 -0.44
N THR A 29 11.10 -9.00 -1.45
CA THR A 29 10.56 -8.36 -2.65
C THR A 29 9.32 -9.09 -3.16
N SER A 30 8.34 -8.37 -3.70
CA SER A 30 7.21 -8.96 -4.44
C SER A 30 7.57 -9.23 -5.92
N ASP A 31 8.69 -8.70 -6.41
CA ASP A 31 9.17 -8.90 -7.77
C ASP A 31 9.98 -10.20 -7.88
N VAL A 32 9.35 -11.22 -8.47
CA VAL A 32 9.94 -12.55 -8.70
C VAL A 32 11.23 -12.50 -9.53
N SER A 33 11.41 -11.50 -10.41
CA SER A 33 12.65 -11.37 -11.21
C SER A 33 13.88 -11.03 -10.35
N ARG A 34 13.62 -10.42 -9.18
CA ARG A 34 14.61 -10.02 -8.18
C ARG A 34 14.73 -11.02 -7.02
N ALA A 35 13.92 -12.07 -7.01
CA ALA A 35 13.96 -13.12 -6.00
C ALA A 35 15.19 -14.04 -6.17
N GLU A 36 15.76 -14.46 -5.05
CA GLU A 36 16.85 -15.44 -4.99
C GLU A 36 16.34 -16.81 -5.40
N ILE A 37 17.17 -17.57 -6.12
CA ILE A 37 16.82 -18.91 -6.60
C ILE A 37 17.63 -19.93 -5.80
N TYR A 38 16.93 -20.87 -5.21
CA TYR A 38 17.50 -21.90 -4.36
C TYR A 38 17.48 -23.26 -5.04
N SER A 39 18.47 -24.08 -4.71
CA SER A 39 18.36 -25.53 -4.89
C SER A 39 17.26 -26.08 -3.96
N LYS A 40 16.76 -27.27 -4.26
CA LYS A 40 15.81 -27.97 -3.40
C LYS A 40 16.35 -28.16 -1.98
N GLU A 41 17.62 -28.58 -1.88
CA GLU A 41 18.29 -28.86 -0.62
C GLU A 41 18.41 -27.59 0.23
N ASP A 42 18.80 -26.47 -0.37
CA ASP A 42 18.93 -25.20 0.34
C ASP A 42 17.57 -24.64 0.77
N ALA A 43 16.55 -24.76 -0.09
CA ALA A 43 15.20 -24.29 0.20
C ALA A 43 14.56 -25.07 1.37
N VAL A 44 14.70 -26.40 1.36
CA VAL A 44 14.23 -27.26 2.46
C VAL A 44 14.99 -26.96 3.75
N ARG A 45 16.32 -26.81 3.68
CA ARG A 45 17.13 -26.45 4.85
C ARG A 45 16.70 -25.12 5.46
N GLN A 46 16.42 -24.12 4.62
CA GLN A 46 15.96 -22.82 5.09
C GLN A 46 14.58 -22.92 5.75
N ASN A 47 13.63 -23.62 5.13
CA ASN A 47 12.30 -23.83 5.71
C ASN A 47 12.34 -24.56 7.06
N GLN A 48 13.22 -25.56 7.21
CA GLN A 48 13.44 -26.24 8.48
C GLN A 48 14.05 -25.33 9.55
N SER A 49 14.92 -24.40 9.16
CA SER A 49 15.47 -23.40 10.08
C SER A 49 14.44 -22.33 10.44
N ARG A 50 13.50 -22.03 9.54
CA ARG A 50 12.49 -21.00 9.72
C ARG A 50 11.21 -21.36 8.96
N GLU A 51 10.21 -21.80 9.70
CA GLU A 51 8.93 -22.28 9.16
C GLU A 51 8.18 -21.27 8.27
N THR A 52 8.46 -19.97 8.45
CA THR A 52 7.87 -18.89 7.67
C THR A 52 8.47 -18.75 6.28
N ASP A 53 9.65 -19.34 6.03
CA ASP A 53 10.30 -19.36 4.72
C ASP A 53 9.77 -20.56 3.91
N VAL A 54 8.68 -20.39 3.17
CA VAL A 54 7.98 -21.46 2.46
C VAL A 54 8.57 -21.67 1.06
N PRO A 55 9.04 -22.88 0.71
CA PRO A 55 9.62 -23.17 -0.60
C PRO A 55 8.56 -23.43 -1.66
N TRP A 56 8.68 -22.77 -2.80
CA TRP A 56 7.81 -22.92 -3.96
C TRP A 56 8.61 -23.32 -5.20
N PRO A 57 8.18 -24.33 -5.98
CA PRO A 57 8.84 -24.67 -7.24
C PRO A 57 8.86 -23.48 -8.18
N LYS A 58 10.03 -23.19 -8.75
CA LYS A 58 10.25 -22.05 -9.65
C LYS A 58 9.27 -22.07 -10.83
N ASP A 59 9.18 -23.20 -11.52
CA ASP A 59 8.32 -23.35 -12.69
C ASP A 59 6.85 -23.12 -12.37
N TYR A 60 6.42 -23.51 -11.17
CA TYR A 60 5.05 -23.26 -10.70
C TYR A 60 4.81 -21.75 -10.52
N ILE A 61 5.69 -21.04 -9.84
CA ILE A 61 5.56 -19.58 -9.61
C ILE A 61 5.67 -18.80 -10.92
N ASP A 62 6.63 -19.14 -11.77
CA ASP A 62 6.80 -18.51 -13.08
C ASP A 62 5.50 -18.62 -13.91
N SER A 63 4.83 -19.78 -13.89
CA SER A 63 3.55 -19.99 -14.59
C SER A 63 2.37 -19.16 -14.05
N LYS A 64 2.49 -18.63 -12.82
CA LYS A 64 1.47 -17.84 -12.13
C LYS A 64 1.82 -16.36 -12.02
N THR A 65 3.05 -16.00 -12.34
CA THR A 65 3.54 -14.63 -12.22
C THR A 65 2.91 -13.77 -13.32
N ARG A 66 2.45 -12.58 -12.95
CA ARG A 66 1.97 -11.55 -13.88
C ARG A 66 2.83 -10.29 -13.73
N PRO A 67 3.13 -9.55 -14.80
CA PRO A 67 3.76 -8.26 -14.67
C PRO A 67 2.81 -7.27 -13.99
N VAL A 68 3.33 -6.54 -13.02
CA VAL A 68 2.64 -5.46 -12.31
C VAL A 68 3.59 -4.28 -12.19
N VAL A 69 3.06 -3.07 -12.16
CA VAL A 69 3.84 -1.84 -12.03
C VAL A 69 3.73 -1.36 -10.58
N ASP A 70 4.87 -1.15 -9.94
CA ASP A 70 4.94 -0.58 -8.59
C ASP A 70 4.51 0.90 -8.65
N CYS A 71 3.53 1.30 -7.84
CA CYS A 71 3.05 2.69 -7.83
C CYS A 71 4.14 3.68 -7.41
N GLN A 72 5.16 3.23 -6.69
CA GLN A 72 6.29 4.07 -6.25
C GLN A 72 7.21 4.47 -7.40
N VAL A 73 7.18 3.76 -8.54
CA VAL A 73 7.96 4.09 -9.74
C VAL A 73 7.15 4.79 -10.82
N ILE A 74 5.84 4.98 -10.60
CA ILE A 74 4.96 5.61 -11.59
C ILE A 74 5.08 7.13 -11.47
N ASP A 75 5.50 7.75 -12.56
CA ASP A 75 5.29 9.18 -12.79
C ASP A 75 3.96 9.35 -13.54
N ILE A 76 2.99 9.96 -12.87
CA ILE A 76 1.64 10.17 -13.41
C ILE A 76 1.67 11.10 -14.62
N GLU A 77 2.54 12.11 -14.64
CA GLU A 77 2.62 13.06 -15.76
C GLU A 77 3.10 12.34 -17.02
N ILE A 78 4.15 11.53 -16.89
CA ILE A 78 4.68 10.70 -17.98
C ILE A 78 3.64 9.66 -18.42
N ALA A 79 2.93 9.03 -17.48
CA ALA A 79 1.94 8.01 -17.79
C ALA A 79 0.74 8.56 -18.57
N LEU A 80 0.36 9.82 -18.33
CA LEU A 80 -0.77 10.50 -18.98
C LEU A 80 -0.40 11.25 -20.26
N GLN A 81 0.90 11.47 -20.52
CA GLN A 81 1.39 12.15 -21.71
C GLN A 81 0.84 11.51 -22.99
N ASP A 82 0.27 12.34 -23.87
CA ASP A 82 -0.33 11.95 -25.16
C ASP A 82 -1.50 10.94 -25.08
N ARG A 83 -2.05 10.69 -23.88
CA ARG A 83 -3.19 9.77 -23.69
C ARG A 83 -4.56 10.43 -23.81
N GLY A 84 -4.62 11.78 -23.82
CA GLY A 84 -5.88 12.53 -23.81
C GLY A 84 -6.71 12.32 -22.54
N ILE A 85 -6.12 11.76 -21.48
CA ILE A 85 -6.76 11.55 -20.18
C ILE A 85 -6.53 12.80 -19.34
N VAL A 86 -7.60 13.41 -18.85
CA VAL A 86 -7.55 14.54 -17.92
C VAL A 86 -8.00 14.03 -16.55
N LEU A 87 -7.13 14.15 -15.54
CA LEU A 87 -7.52 13.83 -14.17
C LEU A 87 -8.53 14.86 -13.68
N ALA A 88 -9.63 14.39 -13.08
CA ALA A 88 -10.56 15.27 -12.41
C ALA A 88 -9.88 15.87 -11.17
N GLU A 89 -9.93 17.19 -11.02
CA GLU A 89 -9.50 17.83 -9.79
C GLU A 89 -10.36 17.31 -8.62
N PRO A 90 -9.74 16.95 -7.48
CA PRO A 90 -10.51 16.55 -6.32
C PRO A 90 -11.45 17.69 -5.92
N PRO A 91 -12.73 17.40 -5.59
CA PRO A 91 -13.65 18.43 -5.17
C PRO A 91 -13.08 19.11 -3.92
N LYS A 92 -13.23 20.44 -3.86
CA LYS A 92 -12.85 21.17 -2.66
C LYS A 92 -13.61 20.59 -1.47
N PRO A 93 -12.94 20.27 -0.34
CA PRO A 93 -13.64 19.78 0.84
C PRO A 93 -14.68 20.82 1.24
N ILE A 94 -15.92 20.37 1.43
CA ILE A 94 -16.98 21.21 1.96
C ILE A 94 -16.57 21.55 3.39
N LYS A 95 -16.41 22.84 3.69
CA LYS A 95 -16.16 23.28 5.07
C LYS A 95 -17.41 23.00 5.88
N GLU A 96 -17.27 22.32 7.00
CA GLU A 96 -18.36 22.20 7.95
C GLU A 96 -18.70 23.60 8.48
N ILE A 97 -19.99 23.95 8.39
CA ILE A 97 -20.52 25.21 8.90
C ILE A 97 -21.49 24.83 10.01
N PHE A 98 -21.24 25.34 11.20
CA PHE A 98 -22.11 25.13 12.35
C PHE A 98 -23.07 26.29 12.50
N ASN A 99 -24.19 26.08 13.16
CA ASN A 99 -25.09 27.16 13.55
C ASN A 99 -25.00 27.35 15.06
N CYS A 100 -24.90 28.61 15.50
CA CYS A 100 -25.04 28.93 16.92
C CYS A 100 -26.43 28.52 17.41
N MET A 101 -26.50 27.78 18.53
CA MET A 101 -27.77 27.33 19.12
C MET A 101 -28.63 28.47 19.68
N GLY A 102 -28.05 29.65 19.87
CA GLY A 102 -28.71 30.81 20.48
C GLY A 102 -29.17 31.86 19.48
N CYS A 103 -28.26 32.29 18.61
CA CYS A 103 -28.53 33.36 17.65
C CYS A 103 -28.65 32.89 16.19
N GLY A 104 -28.38 31.62 15.89
CA GLY A 104 -28.46 31.07 14.54
C GLY A 104 -27.36 31.54 13.58
N GLN A 105 -26.34 32.26 14.06
CA GLN A 105 -25.20 32.68 13.24
C GLN A 105 -24.40 31.46 12.76
N PHE A 106 -23.96 31.51 11.50
CA PHE A 106 -23.02 30.54 10.95
C PHE A 106 -21.65 30.69 11.63
N LEU A 107 -21.11 29.58 12.13
CA LEU A 107 -19.87 29.47 12.87
C LEU A 107 -18.88 28.58 12.13
N SER A 108 -17.60 28.94 12.19
CA SER A 108 -16.53 27.99 11.92
C SER A 108 -16.45 26.95 13.04
N GLU A 109 -15.73 25.85 12.81
CA GLU A 109 -15.44 24.86 13.86
C GLU A 109 -14.78 25.51 15.09
N VAL A 110 -13.85 26.44 14.87
CA VAL A 110 -13.16 27.16 15.96
C VAL A 110 -14.15 27.99 16.77
N ASP A 111 -15.01 28.78 16.11
CA ASP A 111 -16.01 29.60 16.80
C ASP A 111 -17.05 28.74 17.53
N TYR A 112 -17.38 27.56 16.99
CA TYR A 112 -18.30 26.63 17.64
C TYR A 112 -17.76 26.20 19.01
N TYR A 113 -16.49 25.78 19.09
CA TYR A 113 -15.87 25.33 20.35
C TYR A 113 -15.37 26.44 21.27
N GLN A 114 -15.06 27.63 20.74
CA GLN A 114 -14.58 28.76 21.55
C GLN A 114 -15.70 29.69 22.04
N GLY A 115 -16.89 29.60 21.43
CA GLY A 115 -18.06 30.40 21.78
C GLY A 115 -18.50 31.30 20.63
N CYS A 116 -19.81 31.54 20.52
CA CYS A 116 -20.35 32.38 19.46
C CYS A 116 -19.80 33.82 19.56
N PRO A 117 -19.14 34.37 18.54
CA PRO A 117 -18.63 35.75 18.58
C PRO A 117 -19.73 36.82 18.60
N ASN A 118 -20.99 36.43 18.40
CA ASN A 118 -22.13 37.35 18.36
C ASN A 118 -22.98 37.32 19.64
N CYS A 119 -23.11 36.17 20.30
CA CYS A 119 -23.95 36.05 21.49
C CYS A 119 -23.29 35.32 22.67
N ASP A 120 -21.98 35.05 22.58
CA ASP A 120 -21.14 34.39 23.59
C ASP A 120 -21.67 33.02 24.07
N MET A 121 -22.59 32.40 23.31
CA MET A 121 -23.10 31.07 23.64
C MET A 121 -22.00 30.02 23.49
N ASP A 122 -21.87 29.17 24.51
CA ASP A 122 -20.95 28.03 24.55
C ASP A 122 -21.61 26.79 23.92
N HIS A 123 -20.92 26.14 22.98
CA HIS A 123 -21.39 24.93 22.30
C HIS A 123 -20.54 23.69 22.62
N ARG A 124 -19.64 23.77 23.61
CA ARG A 124 -18.87 22.61 24.08
C ARG A 124 -19.78 21.55 24.73
N PRO A 125 -19.47 20.25 24.58
CA PRO A 125 -20.24 19.16 25.20
C PRO A 125 -20.29 19.22 26.72
#